data_AF-A0A382RT93-F1
#
_entry.id   AF-A0A382RT93-F1
#
_cell.length_a   1.000
_cell.length_b   1.000
_cell.length_c   1.000
_cell.angle_alpha   90.00
_cell.angle_beta   90.00
_cell.angle_gamma   90.00
#
_symmetry.space_group_name_H-M   'P 1'
#
loop_
_entity.id
_entity.type
_entity.pdbx_description
1 polymer ?
#
loop_
_entity_poly.entity_id
_entity_poly.type
_entity_poly.pdbx_seq_one_letter_code
_entity_poly.pdbx_strand_id
1 'polypeptide(L)'
;MPWYKFFTTLVLASALAVGSGCARFERANNPDNWTADQFLNKARSALNSANYEQAIDYYQQLEGRFPYGAHAEQAQLETTFAYYRS
;
A
#
# COMPACT_ATOMS: atom_id res chain seq x y z
N MET A 1 36.66 -32.84 -13.55
CA MET A 1 35.67 -31.75 -13.72
C MET A 1 35.25 -31.24 -12.34
N PRO A 2 35.45 -29.95 -12.00
CA PRO A 2 35.15 -29.45 -10.66
C PRO A 2 33.63 -29.20 -10.50
N TRP A 3 32.90 -30.24 -10.09
CA TRP A 3 31.44 -30.22 -9.88
C TRP A 3 30.99 -29.09 -8.93
N TYR A 4 31.82 -28.70 -7.96
CA TYR A 4 31.52 -27.62 -7.02
C TYR A 4 31.32 -26.25 -7.68
N LYS A 5 31.91 -26.02 -8.86
CA LYS A 5 31.75 -24.77 -9.63
C LYS A 5 30.35 -24.64 -10.24
N PHE A 6 29.73 -25.77 -10.61
CA PHE A 6 28.34 -25.79 -11.07
C PHE A 6 27.36 -25.54 -9.91
N PHE A 7 27.63 -26.09 -8.72
CA PHE A 7 26.80 -25.86 -7.54
C PHE A 7 26.86 -24.40 -7.05
N THR A 8 28.05 -23.79 -7.07
CA THR A 8 28.23 -22.39 -6.63
C THR A 8 27.58 -21.39 -7.58
N THR A 9 27.61 -21.62 -8.89
CA THR A 9 26.91 -20.75 -9.86
C THR A 9 25.38 -20.83 -9.74
N LEU A 10 24.84 -22.00 -9.36
CA LEU A 10 23.40 -22.22 -9.29
C LEU A 10 22.77 -21.57 -8.06
N VAL A 11 23.50 -21.54 -6.94
CA VAL A 11 23.10 -20.82 -5.72
C VAL A 11 23.14 -19.30 -5.91
N LEU A 12 24.14 -18.78 -6.63
CA LEU A 12 24.26 -17.35 -6.89
C LEU A 12 23.17 -16.82 -7.85
N ALA A 13 22.73 -17.64 -8.81
CA ALA A 13 21.64 -17.29 -9.73
C ALA A 13 20.26 -17.28 -9.05
N SER A 14 20.04 -18.14 -8.05
CA SER A 14 18.79 -18.19 -7.28
C SER A 14 18.58 -16.95 -6.39
N ALA A 15 19.66 -16.42 -5.80
CA ALA A 15 19.60 -15.25 -4.93
C ALA A 15 19.16 -13.96 -5.65
N LEU A 16 19.36 -13.86 -6.96
CA LEU A 16 18.98 -12.69 -7.77
C LEU A 16 17.50 -12.68 -8.19
N ALA A 17 16.80 -13.81 -8.09
CA ALA A 17 15.41 -13.92 -8.51
C ALA A 17 14.38 -13.44 -7.47
N VAL A 18 14.79 -13.25 -6.21
CA VAL A 18 13.87 -12.89 -5.10
C VAL A 18 13.61 -11.38 -5.00
N GLY A 19 14.28 -10.54 -5.80
CA GLY A 19 14.20 -9.08 -5.71
C GLY A 19 13.10 -8.38 -6.52
N SER A 20 12.33 -9.10 -7.34
CA SER A 20 11.39 -8.47 -8.30
C SER A 20 9.93 -8.68 -7.89
N GLY A 21 9.54 -8.20 -6.71
CA GLY A 21 8.21 -8.55 -6.14
C GLY A 21 7.45 -7.49 -5.36
N CYS A 22 7.96 -6.27 -5.15
CA CYS A 22 7.27 -5.26 -4.33
C CYS A 22 7.22 -3.89 -5.02
N ALA A 23 6.30 -3.74 -5.97
CA ALA A 23 5.69 -2.45 -6.30
C ALA A 23 4.52 -2.70 -7.25
N ARG A 24 3.43 -3.30 -6.75
CA ARG A 24 2.15 -3.25 -7.46
C ARG A 24 1.51 -1.88 -7.16
N PHE A 25 2.07 -0.83 -7.75
CA PHE A 25 1.46 0.49 -7.72
C PHE A 25 0.35 0.49 -8.77
N GLU A 26 -0.84 0.04 -8.38
CA GLU A 26 -2.05 0.20 -9.17
C GLU A 26 -2.21 1.71 -9.41
N ARG A 27 -2.03 2.15 -10.66
CA ARG A 27 -2.18 3.55 -11.09
C ARG A 27 -3.66 3.92 -11.03
N ALA A 28 -4.21 4.02 -9.82
CA ALA A 28 -5.57 4.46 -9.58
C ALA A 28 -5.60 5.98 -9.69
N ASN A 29 -6.41 6.47 -10.64
CA ASN A 29 -6.89 7.86 -10.79
C ASN A 29 -6.24 8.89 -9.88
N ASN A 30 -5.41 9.76 -10.46
CA ASN A 30 -4.68 10.79 -9.74
C ASN A 30 -5.63 11.55 -8.77
N PRO A 31 -5.43 11.45 -7.44
CA PRO A 31 -6.41 11.91 -6.46
C PRO A 31 -6.44 13.44 -6.31
N ASP A 32 -5.67 14.20 -7.10
CA ASP A 32 -5.50 15.66 -7.03
C ASP A 32 -6.79 16.47 -6.90
N ASN A 33 -7.92 15.98 -7.41
CA ASN A 33 -9.17 16.72 -7.44
C ASN A 33 -10.28 16.11 -6.57
N TRP A 34 -9.96 15.15 -5.70
CA TRP A 34 -10.97 14.46 -4.91
C TRP A 34 -11.50 15.32 -3.76
N THR A 35 -12.80 15.19 -3.50
CA THR A 35 -13.43 15.73 -2.28
C THR A 35 -13.11 14.83 -1.07
N ALA A 36 -13.29 15.34 0.14
CA ALA A 36 -13.10 14.57 1.37
C ALA A 36 -13.96 13.27 1.38
N ASP A 37 -15.22 13.36 0.96
CA ASP A 37 -16.09 12.19 0.81
C ASP A 37 -15.55 11.17 -0.20
N GLN A 38 -14.98 11.62 -1.32
CA GLN A 38 -14.40 10.72 -2.31
C GLN A 38 -13.20 9.98 -1.75
N PHE A 39 -12.30 10.68 -1.03
CA PHE A 39 -11.20 10.04 -0.33
C PHE A 39 -11.69 8.99 0.67
N LEU A 40 -12.63 9.34 1.54
CA LEU A 40 -13.19 8.38 2.51
C LEU A 40 -13.78 7.14 1.84
N ASN A 41 -14.59 7.35 0.80
CA ASN A 41 -15.23 6.22 0.10
C ASN A 41 -14.21 5.32 -0.58
N LYS A 42 -13.14 5.89 -1.17
CA LYS A 42 -12.06 5.11 -1.80
C LYS A 42 -11.22 4.38 -0.78
N ALA A 43 -10.85 5.03 0.33
CA ALA A 43 -10.14 4.43 1.44
C ALA A 43 -10.92 3.26 2.06
N ARG A 44 -12.22 3.45 2.32
CA ARG A 44 -13.12 2.39 2.80
C ARG A 44 -13.24 1.22 1.83
N SER A 45 -13.34 1.49 0.53
CA SER A 45 -13.39 0.44 -0.49
C SER A 45 -12.10 -0.40 -0.50
N ALA A 46 -10.94 0.23 -0.35
CA ALA A 46 -9.66 -0.46 -0.24
C ALA A 46 -9.59 -1.30 1.04
N LEU A 47 -10.03 -0.72 2.17
CA LEU A 47 -10.08 -1.38 3.48
C LEU A 47 -10.99 -2.62 3.48
N ASN A 48 -12.17 -2.51 2.88
CA ASN A 48 -13.12 -3.62 2.72
C ASN A 48 -12.58 -4.72 1.80
N SER A 49 -11.69 -4.37 0.87
CA SER A 49 -11.01 -5.32 -0.02
C SER A 49 -9.76 -5.92 0.62
N ALA A 50 -9.54 -5.71 1.92
CA ALA A 50 -8.33 -6.07 2.66
C ALA A 50 -7.02 -5.47 2.10
N ASN A 51 -7.11 -4.41 1.30
CA ASN A 51 -5.96 -3.66 0.83
C ASN A 51 -5.64 -2.53 1.81
N TYR A 52 -5.07 -2.91 2.97
CA TYR A 52 -4.85 -1.99 4.09
C TYR A 52 -3.83 -0.90 3.77
N GLU A 53 -2.76 -1.23 3.03
CA GLU A 53 -1.73 -0.27 2.63
C GLU A 53 -2.33 0.87 1.78
N GLN A 54 -3.15 0.52 0.78
CA GLN A 54 -3.82 1.53 -0.05
C GLN A 54 -4.88 2.32 0.73
N ALA A 55 -5.57 1.70 1.68
CA ALA A 55 -6.52 2.40 2.54
C ALA A 55 -5.81 3.46 3.39
N ILE A 56 -4.68 3.11 4.02
CA ILE A 56 -3.86 4.01 4.82
C ILE A 56 -3.41 5.21 3.98
N ASP A 57 -2.89 4.98 2.77
CA ASP A 57 -2.44 6.05 1.88
C ASP A 57 -3.57 7.05 1.55
N TYR A 58 -4.76 6.55 1.22
CA TYR A 58 -5.91 7.43 0.97
C TYR A 58 -6.38 8.21 2.20
N TYR A 59 -6.36 7.61 3.40
CA TYR A 59 -6.71 8.34 4.63
C TYR A 59 -5.67 9.41 4.96
N GLN A 60 -4.38 9.14 4.80
CA GLN A 60 -3.32 10.12 5.03
C GLN A 60 -3.41 11.28 4.03
N GLN A 61 -3.70 11.00 2.76
CA GLN A 61 -3.96 12.04 1.77
C GLN A 61 -5.19 12.89 2.10
N LEU A 62 -6.24 12.27 2.65
CA LEU A 62 -7.41 13.00 3.18
C LEU A 62 -6.99 13.93 4.30
N GLU A 63 -6.30 13.43 5.33
CA GLU A 63 -5.86 14.21 6.48
C GLU A 63 -4.93 15.36 6.09
N GLY A 64 -4.06 15.15 5.10
CA GLY A 64 -3.17 16.20 4.60
C GLY A 64 -3.91 17.35 3.89
N ARG A 65 -5.05 17.07 3.23
CA ARG A 65 -5.83 18.07 2.46
C ARG A 65 -6.99 18.65 3.26
N PHE A 66 -7.60 17.84 4.11
CA PHE A 66 -8.76 18.15 4.92
C PHE A 66 -8.44 17.80 6.38
N PRO A 67 -7.55 18.55 7.05
CA PRO A 67 -7.00 18.20 8.37
C PRO A 67 -7.98 18.31 9.54
N TYR A 68 -9.18 18.84 9.30
CA TYR A 68 -10.18 19.10 10.34
C TYR A 68 -11.57 18.66 9.90
N GLY A 69 -12.46 18.47 10.88
CA GLY A 69 -13.85 18.11 10.69
C GLY A 69 -14.09 16.60 10.73
N ALA A 70 -15.36 16.20 10.57
CA ALA A 70 -15.80 14.82 10.77
C ALA A 70 -15.07 13.81 9.87
N HIS A 71 -14.72 14.20 8.64
CA HIS A 71 -13.97 13.32 7.74
C HIS A 71 -12.54 13.03 8.23
N ALA A 72 -11.86 14.04 8.81
CA ALA A 72 -10.52 13.88 9.35
C ALA A 72 -10.54 12.98 10.61
N GLU A 73 -11.50 13.20 11.51
CA GLU A 73 -11.67 12.37 12.71
C GLU A 73 -11.95 10.91 12.34
N GLN A 74 -12.81 10.68 11.35
CA GLN A 74 -13.10 9.34 10.87
C GLN A 74 -11.87 8.71 10.19
N ALA A 75 -11.12 9.48 9.40
CA ALA A 75 -9.90 9.00 8.75
C ALA A 75 -8.84 8.56 9.77
N GLN A 76 -8.68 9.27 10.90
CA GLN A 76 -7.72 8.88 11.94
C GLN A 76 -8.08 7.54 12.59
N LEU A 77 -9.37 7.33 12.87
CA LEU A 77 -9.88 6.08 13.44
C LEU A 77 -9.71 4.92 12.45
N GLU A 78 -10.08 5.13 11.18
CA GLU A 78 -9.99 4.11 10.14
C GLU A 78 -8.53 3.80 9.75
N THR A 79 -7.64 4.79 9.77
CA THR A 79 -6.19 4.61 9.60
C THR A 79 -5.62 3.73 10.71
N THR A 80 -5.96 4.03 11.96
CA THR A 80 -5.52 3.23 13.12
C THR A 80 -6.03 1.79 13.02
N PHE A 81 -7.29 1.60 12.62
CA PHE A 81 -7.85 0.28 12.39
C PHE A 81 -7.17 -0.47 11.24
N ALA A 82 -6.84 0.22 10.14
CA ALA A 82 -6.14 -0.37 9.02
C ALA A 82 -4.74 -0.86 9.43
N TYR A 83 -3.99 -0.07 10.21
CA TYR A 83 -2.70 -0.49 10.78
C TYR A 83 -2.82 -1.67 11.75
N TYR A 84 -3.94 -1.79 12.46
CA TYR A 84 -4.18 -2.94 13.34
C TYR A 84 -4.49 -4.23 12.56
N ARG A 85 -5.12 -4.12 11.39
CA ARG A 85 -5.53 -5.26 10.57
C ARG A 85 -4.51 -5.71 9.52
N SER A 86 -3.59 -4.82 9.12
CA SER A 86 -2.47 -5.11 8.22
C SER A 86 -1.45 -6.05 8.85
#